data_AF-A0A1E4ASA8-F1
#
_entry.id   AF-A0A1E4ASA8-F1
#
_cell.length_a   1.000
_cell.length_b   1.000
_cell.length_c   1.000
_cell.angle_alpha   90.00
_cell.angle_beta   90.00
_cell.angle_gamma   90.00
#
_symmetry.space_group_name_H-M   'P 1'
#
loop_
_entity.id
_entity.type
_entity.pdbx_description
1 polymer ?
#
loop_
_entity_poly.entity_id
_entity_poly.type
_entity_poly.pdbx_seq_one_letter_code
_entity_poly.pdbx_strand_id
1 'polypeptide(L)'
;MSTFLAAATLALALPGAALAHVEVTASTPAEGTSVKAPRSLTIAFSAPVDPATTGVAIVMTDMPGVPDHGEMVIRNFTPEWAEDRRTLHLALRKPLPRGTYELRWQAPASDGQTMRGVINFVVI
;
A
#
# COMPACT_ATOMS: atom_id res chain seq x y z
N MET A 1 42.60 54.00 10.56
CA MET A 1 41.23 53.87 10.00
C MET A 1 41.11 52.47 9.46
N SER A 2 40.42 51.58 10.18
CA SER A 2 40.37 50.14 9.89
C SER A 2 39.46 49.84 8.69
N THR A 3 39.85 48.90 7.84
CA THR A 3 38.96 48.33 6.80
C THR A 3 38.90 46.82 7.01
N PHE A 4 37.81 46.34 7.61
CA PHE A 4 37.52 44.92 7.73
C PHE A 4 36.83 44.45 6.44
N LEU A 5 37.45 43.51 5.72
CA LEU A 5 36.79 42.75 4.65
C LEU A 5 35.99 41.61 5.29
N ALA A 6 34.67 41.73 5.32
CA ALA A 6 33.78 40.64 5.73
C ALA A 6 33.53 39.72 4.52
N ALA A 7 34.08 38.50 4.56
CA ALA A 7 33.75 37.45 3.61
C ALA A 7 32.43 36.80 4.01
N ALA A 8 31.37 37.00 3.23
CA ALA A 8 30.09 36.33 3.41
C ALA A 8 30.14 34.95 2.74
N THR A 9 30.30 33.89 3.54
CA THR A 9 30.11 32.50 3.10
C THR A 9 28.62 32.22 2.98
N LEU A 10 28.11 32.18 1.74
CA LEU A 10 26.76 31.74 1.45
C LEU A 10 26.71 30.20 1.53
N ALA A 11 26.23 29.68 2.66
CA ALA A 11 25.94 28.26 2.81
C ALA A 11 24.76 27.89 1.89
N LEU A 12 25.06 27.18 0.80
CA LEU A 12 24.06 26.58 -0.08
C LEU A 12 23.30 25.50 0.71
N ALA A 13 22.07 25.81 1.12
CA ALA A 13 21.14 24.83 1.62
C ALA A 13 20.81 23.85 0.48
N LEU A 14 21.30 22.62 0.58
CA LEU A 14 20.90 21.53 -0.31
C LEU A 14 19.40 21.26 -0.08
N PRO A 15 18.54 21.28 -1.12
CA PRO A 15 17.17 20.82 -0.96
C PRO A 15 17.21 19.34 -0.60
N GLY A 16 16.74 19.00 0.60
CA GLY A 16 16.50 17.62 0.99
C GLY A 16 15.55 16.98 -0.02
N ALA A 17 15.87 15.78 -0.48
CA ALA A 17 15.01 15.03 -1.38
C ALA A 17 13.61 14.94 -0.78
N ALA A 18 12.64 15.62 -1.39
CA ALA A 18 11.24 15.38 -1.11
C ALA A 18 10.94 13.96 -1.62
N LEU A 19 11.02 12.98 -0.72
CA LEU A 19 10.45 11.67 -0.96
C LEU A 19 8.96 11.89 -1.16
N ALA A 20 8.51 11.88 -2.41
CA ALA A 20 7.10 11.80 -2.73
C ALA A 20 6.51 10.65 -1.90
N HIS A 21 5.44 10.93 -1.17
CA HIS A 21 4.77 9.98 -0.29
C HIS A 21 4.56 8.64 -1.00
N VAL A 22 4.65 7.53 -0.28
CA VAL A 22 4.46 6.22 -0.90
C VAL A 22 3.01 6.03 -1.34
N GLU A 23 2.83 5.59 -2.58
CA GLU A 23 1.53 5.40 -3.22
C GLU A 23 1.47 4.01 -3.86
N VAL A 24 0.26 3.53 -4.15
CA VAL A 24 0.08 2.32 -4.96
C VAL A 24 0.11 2.70 -6.44
N THR A 25 1.03 2.11 -7.20
CA THR A 25 1.16 2.33 -8.65
C THR A 25 0.37 1.33 -9.47
N ALA A 26 0.17 0.11 -8.94
CA ALA A 26 -0.64 -0.92 -9.57
C ALA A 26 -1.14 -1.94 -8.54
N SER A 27 -2.23 -2.63 -8.88
CA SER A 27 -2.75 -3.75 -8.11
C SER A 27 -3.29 -4.84 -9.01
N THR A 28 -3.32 -6.07 -8.50
CA THR A 28 -4.04 -7.18 -9.11
C THR A 28 -4.85 -7.88 -8.02
N PRO A 29 -6.18 -7.90 -8.10
CA PRO A 29 -7.05 -7.22 -9.05
C PRO A 29 -6.84 -5.70 -9.08
N ALA A 30 -7.05 -5.08 -10.23
CA ALA A 30 -7.00 -3.63 -10.36
C ALA A 30 -8.25 -3.00 -9.72
N GLU A 31 -8.13 -1.73 -9.32
CA GLU A 31 -9.23 -0.96 -8.73
C GLU A 31 -10.51 -1.04 -9.57
N GLY A 32 -11.62 -1.33 -8.92
CA GLY A 32 -12.96 -1.40 -9.52
C GLY A 32 -13.19 -2.61 -10.45
N THR A 33 -12.26 -3.56 -10.55
CA THR A 33 -12.39 -4.69 -11.48
C THR A 33 -13.16 -5.87 -10.88
N SER A 34 -13.75 -6.67 -11.77
CA SER A 34 -14.34 -7.97 -11.44
C SER A 34 -13.41 -9.10 -11.91
N VAL A 35 -13.12 -10.05 -11.03
CA VAL A 35 -12.21 -11.18 -11.30
C VAL A 35 -12.83 -12.51 -10.90
N LYS A 36 -12.43 -13.59 -11.56
CA LYS A 36 -12.87 -14.94 -11.20
C LYS A 36 -11.94 -15.54 -10.15
N ALA A 37 -12.50 -15.84 -8.97
CA ALA A 37 -11.90 -16.64 -7.91
C ALA A 37 -10.36 -16.53 -7.79
N PRO A 38 -9.82 -15.34 -7.45
CA PRO A 38 -8.37 -15.12 -7.40
C PRO A 38 -7.72 -16.04 -6.36
N ARG A 39 -6.50 -16.51 -6.66
CA ARG A 39 -5.64 -17.26 -5.74
C ARG A 39 -4.47 -16.45 -5.20
N SER A 40 -4.26 -15.27 -5.74
CA SER A 40 -3.24 -14.33 -5.29
C SER A 40 -3.74 -12.91 -5.53
N LEU A 41 -3.38 -12.01 -4.62
CA LEU A 41 -3.51 -10.57 -4.85
C LEU A 41 -2.12 -9.95 -4.88
N THR A 42 -1.96 -8.77 -5.48
CA THR A 42 -0.68 -8.06 -5.53
C THR A 42 -0.90 -6.56 -5.40
N ILE A 43 -0.01 -5.90 -4.66
CA ILE A 43 0.09 -4.44 -4.55
C ILE A 43 1.50 -4.03 -4.96
N ALA A 44 1.62 -3.10 -5.90
CA ALA A 44 2.88 -2.46 -6.26
C ALA A 44 2.89 -1.01 -5.74
N PHE A 45 3.97 -0.64 -5.06
CA PHE A 45 4.20 0.66 -4.45
C PHE A 45 5.16 1.51 -5.29
N SER A 46 5.04 2.84 -5.21
CA SER A 46 5.91 3.80 -5.91
C SER A 46 7.35 3.82 -5.37
N ALA A 47 7.53 3.43 -4.11
CA ALA A 47 8.80 3.38 -3.41
C ALA A 47 8.87 2.14 -2.49
N PRO A 48 10.08 1.69 -2.10
CA PRO A 48 10.22 0.59 -1.15
C PRO A 48 9.55 0.94 0.18
N VAL A 49 8.80 -0.01 0.75
CA VAL A 49 8.22 0.10 2.11
C VAL A 49 8.88 -0.89 3.05
N ASP A 50 8.74 -0.70 4.36
CA ASP A 50 9.24 -1.64 5.36
C ASP A 50 8.22 -2.78 5.59
N PRO A 51 8.56 -4.04 5.24
CA PRO A 51 7.71 -5.20 5.47
C PRO A 51 7.27 -5.40 6.92
N ALA A 52 8.10 -5.00 7.89
CA ALA A 52 7.85 -5.26 9.31
C ALA A 52 6.77 -4.34 9.90
N THR A 53 6.57 -3.17 9.29
CA THR A 53 5.66 -2.12 9.77
C THR A 53 4.51 -1.83 8.79
N THR A 54 4.56 -2.38 7.58
CA THR A 54 3.49 -2.28 6.59
C THR A 54 2.34 -3.24 6.94
N GLY A 55 1.13 -2.70 7.04
CA GLY A 55 -0.09 -3.45 7.30
C GLY A 55 -0.91 -3.69 6.04
N VAL A 56 -1.53 -4.86 5.94
CA VAL A 56 -2.44 -5.22 4.85
C VAL A 56 -3.62 -6.03 5.38
N ALA A 57 -4.82 -5.79 4.84
CA ALA A 57 -6.01 -6.54 5.14
C ALA A 57 -6.86 -6.77 3.89
N ILE A 58 -7.33 -8.00 3.71
CA ILE A 58 -8.36 -8.33 2.73
C ILE A 58 -9.68 -8.37 3.49
N VAL A 59 -10.63 -7.54 3.11
CA VAL A 59 -11.92 -7.40 3.80
C VAL A 59 -13.03 -7.68 2.80
N MET A 60 -13.91 -8.63 3.10
CA MET A 60 -15.17 -8.77 2.37
C MET A 60 -16.16 -7.76 2.94
N THR A 61 -16.75 -6.96 2.06
CA THR A 61 -17.72 -5.91 2.41
C THR A 61 -19.16 -6.27 2.01
N ASP A 62 -19.33 -7.19 1.06
CA ASP A 62 -20.64 -7.71 0.67
C ASP A 62 -20.56 -9.19 0.27
N MET A 63 -21.56 -9.96 0.71
CA MET A 63 -21.70 -11.39 0.41
C MET A 63 -23.07 -11.63 -0.25
N PRO A 64 -23.11 -12.06 -1.52
CA PRO A 64 -24.35 -12.33 -2.22
C PRO A 64 -25.24 -13.31 -1.47
N GLY A 65 -26.48 -12.91 -1.21
CA GLY A 65 -27.48 -13.74 -0.52
C GLY A 65 -27.46 -13.66 1.01
N VAL A 66 -26.58 -12.86 1.61
CA VAL A 66 -26.52 -12.64 3.07
C VAL A 66 -26.64 -11.14 3.36
N PRO A 67 -27.86 -10.61 3.58
CA PRO A 67 -28.03 -9.20 3.92
C PRO A 67 -27.36 -8.88 5.27
N ASP A 68 -26.83 -7.67 5.39
CA ASP A 68 -26.23 -7.12 6.62
C ASP A 68 -25.12 -7.99 7.25
N HIS A 69 -24.39 -8.75 6.43
CA HIS A 69 -23.26 -9.58 6.88
C HIS A 69 -22.14 -8.78 7.58
N GLY A 70 -22.04 -7.48 7.31
CA GLY A 70 -20.98 -6.61 7.82
C GLY A 70 -19.62 -6.90 7.19
N GLU A 71 -18.57 -6.26 7.71
CA GLU A 71 -17.19 -6.51 7.25
C GLU A 71 -16.64 -7.82 7.81
N MET A 72 -16.02 -8.63 6.94
CA MET A 72 -15.29 -9.82 7.34
C MET A 72 -13.85 -9.79 6.86
N VAL A 73 -12.92 -9.82 7.79
CA VAL A 73 -11.48 -9.91 7.50
C VAL A 73 -11.12 -11.33 7.07
N ILE A 74 -10.56 -11.47 5.86
CA ILE A 74 -10.02 -12.72 5.36
C ILE A 74 -8.60 -12.90 5.90
N ARG A 75 -8.37 -13.96 6.68
CA ARG A 75 -7.05 -14.25 7.29
C ARG A 75 -6.26 -15.35 6.58
N ASN A 76 -6.85 -15.97 5.55
CA ASN A 76 -6.34 -17.19 4.94
C ASN A 76 -5.34 -16.92 3.80
N PHE A 77 -4.34 -16.09 4.07
CA PHE A 77 -3.33 -15.69 3.10
C PHE A 77 -1.94 -15.57 3.74
N THR A 78 -0.91 -15.63 2.90
CA THR A 78 0.49 -15.42 3.30
C THR A 78 1.05 -14.24 2.51
N PRO A 79 1.54 -13.18 3.19
CA PRO A 79 2.22 -12.08 2.53
C PRO A 79 3.66 -12.47 2.16
N GLU A 80 4.06 -12.15 0.93
CA GLU A 80 5.39 -12.38 0.39
C GLU A 80 5.86 -11.10 -0.30
N TRP A 81 7.05 -10.62 0.05
CA TRP A 81 7.62 -9.40 -0.50
C TRP A 81 8.62 -9.72 -1.60
N ALA A 82 8.57 -8.96 -2.70
CA ALA A 82 9.66 -8.92 -3.64
C ALA A 82 10.93 -8.35 -3.00
N GLU A 83 12.09 -8.67 -3.57
CA GLU A 83 13.41 -8.26 -3.05
C GLU A 83 13.55 -6.74 -2.96
N ASP A 84 12.96 -6.00 -3.91
CA ASP A 84 12.96 -4.54 -3.96
C ASP A 84 12.03 -3.86 -2.94
N ARG A 85 11.21 -4.67 -2.22
CA ARG A 85 10.19 -4.24 -1.25
C ARG A 85 9.18 -3.24 -1.82
N ARG A 86 8.98 -3.23 -3.13
CA ARG A 86 7.95 -2.43 -3.80
C ARG A 86 6.75 -3.27 -4.19
N THR A 87 6.86 -4.58 -4.18
CA THR A 87 5.75 -5.46 -4.53
C THR A 87 5.42 -6.40 -3.37
N LEU A 88 4.15 -6.38 -2.95
CA LEU A 88 3.57 -7.29 -1.98
C LEU A 88 2.66 -8.28 -2.69
N HIS A 89 3.01 -9.56 -2.63
CA HIS A 89 2.16 -10.66 -3.06
C HIS A 89 1.40 -11.23 -1.86
N LEU A 90 0.10 -11.49 -2.04
CA LEU A 90 -0.76 -12.10 -1.03
C LEU A 90 -1.23 -13.46 -1.56
N ALA A 91 -0.50 -14.51 -1.22
CA ALA A 91 -0.83 -15.88 -1.63
C ALA A 91 -2.02 -16.40 -0.81
N LEU A 92 -3.14 -16.69 -1.47
CA LEU A 92 -4.35 -17.17 -0.82
C LEU A 92 -4.31 -18.69 -0.69
N ARG A 93 -4.56 -19.23 0.50
CA ARG A 93 -4.60 -20.69 0.72
C ARG A 93 -5.86 -21.33 0.10
N LYS A 94 -6.91 -20.52 -0.13
CA LYS A 94 -8.13 -20.88 -0.87
C LYS A 94 -8.56 -19.69 -1.72
N PRO A 95 -9.19 -19.89 -2.89
CA PRO A 95 -9.76 -18.79 -3.64
C PRO A 95 -10.74 -17.97 -2.81
N LEU A 96 -10.82 -16.67 -3.08
CA LEU A 96 -11.83 -15.82 -2.46
C LEU A 96 -13.24 -16.28 -2.90
N PRO A 97 -14.20 -16.38 -1.96
CA PRO A 97 -15.62 -16.52 -2.30
C PRO A 97 -16.12 -15.38 -3.19
N ARG A 98 -17.30 -15.56 -3.80
CA ARG A 98 -17.98 -14.47 -4.51
C ARG A 98 -18.39 -13.37 -3.52
N GLY A 99 -18.18 -12.13 -3.91
CA GLY A 99 -18.49 -10.97 -3.07
C GLY A 99 -17.70 -9.73 -3.46
N THR A 100 -17.96 -8.65 -2.74
CA THR A 100 -17.23 -7.38 -2.87
C THR A 100 -16.12 -7.34 -1.82
N TYR A 101 -14.95 -6.87 -2.23
CA TYR A 101 -13.75 -6.87 -1.41
C TYR A 101 -13.04 -5.52 -1.43
N GLU A 102 -12.43 -5.24 -0.29
CA GLU A 102 -11.43 -4.20 -0.11
C GLU A 102 -10.08 -4.83 0.24
N LEU A 103 -9.05 -4.42 -0.48
CA LEU A 103 -7.67 -4.65 -0.12
C LEU A 103 -7.12 -3.36 0.50
N ARG A 104 -7.13 -3.30 1.83
CA ARG A 104 -6.69 -2.16 2.64
C ARG A 104 -5.21 -2.28 2.94
N TRP A 105 -4.48 -1.16 2.86
CA TRP A 105 -3.06 -1.11 3.19
C TRP A 105 -2.71 0.14 4.00
N GLN A 106 -1.61 0.03 4.76
CA GLN A 106 -0.99 1.17 5.42
C GLN A 106 0.53 0.99 5.51
N ALA A 107 1.30 2.05 5.29
CA ALA A 107 2.75 2.04 5.37
C ALA A 107 3.25 3.33 6.07
N PRO A 108 4.02 3.22 7.16
CA PRO A 108 4.70 4.38 7.75
C PRO A 108 5.75 4.94 6.79
N ALA A 109 5.75 6.25 6.62
CA ALA A 109 6.79 7.00 5.92
C ALA A 109 7.88 7.45 6.91
N SER A 110 9.06 7.78 6.37
CA SER A 110 10.23 8.20 7.17
C SER A 110 10.03 9.53 7.90
N ASP A 111 9.08 10.36 7.46
CA ASP A 111 8.70 11.63 8.08
C ASP A 111 7.72 11.47 9.25
N GLY A 112 7.35 10.23 9.59
CA GLY A 112 6.42 9.89 10.67
C GLY A 112 4.95 9.86 10.24
N GLN A 113 4.62 10.24 9.01
CA GLN A 113 3.25 10.13 8.50
C GLN A 113 2.96 8.68 8.09
N THR A 114 1.75 8.18 8.33
CA THR A 114 1.32 6.86 7.82
C THR A 114 0.46 7.03 6.59
N MET A 115 0.94 6.53 5.45
CA MET A 115 0.17 6.47 4.21
C MET A 115 -0.80 5.30 4.27
N ARG A 116 -1.98 5.45 3.67
CA ARG A 116 -3.04 4.44 3.65
C ARG A 116 -3.74 4.45 2.30
N GLY A 117 -4.33 3.32 1.96
CA GLY A 117 -5.24 3.24 0.84
C GLY A 117 -6.11 2.01 0.86
N VAL A 118 -7.11 2.02 -0.01
CA VAL A 118 -8.09 0.95 -0.19
C VAL A 118 -8.17 0.65 -1.67
N ILE A 119 -8.10 -0.63 -2.02
CA ILE A 119 -8.30 -1.10 -3.39
C ILE A 119 -9.58 -1.94 -3.43
N ASN A 120 -10.59 -1.51 -4.20
CA ASN A 120 -11.87 -2.19 -4.33
C ASN A 120 -11.87 -3.16 -5.51
N PHE A 121 -12.42 -4.36 -5.33
CA PHE A 121 -12.64 -5.29 -6.42
C PHE A 121 -13.79 -6.26 -6.11
N VAL A 122 -14.32 -6.89 -7.14
CA VAL A 122 -15.41 -7.87 -7.04
C VAL A 122 -14.93 -9.24 -7.46
N VAL A 123 -15.32 -10.27 -6.70
CA VAL A 123 -15.12 -11.66 -7.10
C VAL A 123 -16.44 -12.22 -7.64
N ILE A 124 -16.39 -12.67 -8.89
CA ILE A 124 -17.51 -13.27 -9.63
C ILE A 124 -17.31 -14.77 -9.85
#